data_AF-A0A9N8QBJ8-F1
#
_entry.id   AF-A0A9N8QBJ8-F1
#
_cell.length_a   1.000
_cell.length_b   1.000
_cell.length_c   1.000
_cell.angle_alpha   90.00
_cell.angle_beta   90.00
_cell.angle_gamma   90.00
#
_symmetry.space_group_name_H-M   'P 1'
#
loop_
_entity.id
_entity.type
_entity.pdbx_description
1 polymer ?
#
loop_
_entity_poly.entity_id
_entity_poly.type
_entity_poly.pdbx_seq_one_letter_code
_entity_poly.pdbx_strand_id
1 'polypeptide(L)'
;MGNVHKIPFVDSMGDPAFTSERPVSGSSKVGSLLSSPVSASTKTPVPFPEDLSTTITKKTVMYAGAAYCPSVSAGNWTCGRYCDANPDFVIGYSGGDGSVKQRFFIGWNPPTKEIVVGRQGSDLTQFVSWLYLVGFLQTKLDEEVAKTFSRLPNSVRAASPQSDKALASSGFQTAWKQTYAEVKAQVQAQLASHPDAVRIFVTGHSLGAAIAVLDAIALRNVAPTGVQVEVSVTGQPRVGNPVFAALLDQLVDTPSQNFVYNRITNHKDPIPHFFPSFSGYEHSSNEIWIPEAKSNSTSPALLCPGRENMNCANSQVSNLDLLEHPGKSFGEIPERRAQSGEAPGSIDGF
;
A
#
# COMPACT_ATOMS: atom_id res chain seq x y z
N MET A 1 -44.33 -0.69 -54.18
CA MET A 1 -45.53 0.03 -53.68
C MET A 1 -46.45 -1.01 -53.06
N GLY A 2 -46.86 -0.82 -51.80
CA GLY A 2 -47.82 -1.72 -51.15
C GLY A 2 -47.55 -1.86 -49.67
N ASN A 3 -48.08 -0.92 -48.89
CA ASN A 3 -48.38 -1.13 -47.47
C ASN A 3 -49.84 -1.62 -47.40
N VAL A 4 -50.21 -2.39 -46.35
CA VAL A 4 -51.46 -2.30 -45.56
C VAL A 4 -51.77 -3.63 -44.81
N HIS A 5 -51.77 -3.52 -43.47
CA HIS A 5 -52.66 -4.13 -42.43
C HIS A 5 -52.55 -5.64 -42.05
N LYS A 6 -52.31 -5.99 -40.75
CA LYS A 6 -53.26 -6.17 -39.58
C LYS A 6 -53.92 -7.58 -39.68
N ILE A 7 -54.07 -8.50 -38.70
CA ILE A 7 -54.39 -8.47 -37.25
C ILE A 7 -54.03 -9.87 -36.57
N PRO A 8 -54.53 -10.36 -35.39
CA PRO A 8 -53.70 -10.92 -34.28
C PRO A 8 -54.19 -12.31 -33.71
N PHE A 9 -53.88 -12.62 -32.42
CA PHE A 9 -54.64 -13.47 -31.44
C PHE A 9 -54.54 -15.03 -31.63
N VAL A 10 -54.46 -15.98 -30.66
CA VAL A 10 -54.62 -16.10 -29.18
C VAL A 10 -54.02 -17.43 -28.65
N ASP A 11 -53.93 -17.52 -27.31
CA ASP A 11 -54.19 -18.67 -26.39
C ASP A 11 -53.08 -19.71 -26.14
N SER A 12 -52.85 -20.22 -24.92
CA SER A 12 -53.69 -20.35 -23.70
C SER A 12 -52.77 -20.59 -22.48
N MET A 13 -52.90 -19.82 -21.39
CA MET A 13 -53.52 -20.13 -20.08
C MET A 13 -52.87 -21.20 -19.18
N GLY A 14 -52.75 -20.87 -17.89
CA GLY A 14 -52.78 -21.85 -16.79
C GLY A 14 -52.17 -21.41 -15.46
N ASP A 15 -52.85 -20.53 -14.72
CA ASP A 15 -52.76 -20.45 -13.24
C ASP A 15 -53.68 -21.53 -12.63
N PRO A 16 -53.41 -22.04 -11.41
CA PRO A 16 -54.18 -21.53 -10.27
C PRO A 16 -53.44 -21.47 -8.92
N ALA A 17 -54.03 -20.67 -8.03
CA ALA A 17 -53.63 -20.39 -6.67
C ALA A 17 -53.99 -21.48 -5.63
N PHE A 18 -53.22 -21.48 -4.54
CA PHE A 18 -53.58 -21.74 -3.13
C PHE A 18 -54.31 -23.05 -2.73
N THR A 19 -53.57 -23.94 -2.07
CA THR A 19 -54.03 -24.64 -0.85
C THR A 19 -52.89 -24.78 0.16
N SER A 20 -53.20 -24.60 1.44
CA SER A 20 -52.27 -24.69 2.56
C SER A 20 -52.16 -26.13 3.04
N GLU A 21 -50.95 -26.61 3.34
CA GLU A 21 -50.71 -27.65 4.36
C GLU A 21 -49.25 -27.58 4.88
N ARG A 22 -49.04 -28.12 6.08
CA ARG A 22 -48.02 -27.81 7.11
C ARG A 22 -46.58 -28.33 6.84
N PRO A 23 -45.58 -27.94 7.68
CA PRO A 23 -44.17 -27.80 7.28
C PRO A 23 -43.36 -29.09 7.43
N VAL A 24 -42.41 -29.30 6.51
CA VAL A 24 -41.33 -30.27 6.67
C VAL A 24 -40.03 -29.52 6.93
N SER A 25 -39.51 -29.73 8.15
CA SER A 25 -38.20 -29.31 8.62
C SER A 25 -37.09 -29.73 7.66
N GLY A 26 -36.24 -28.78 7.26
CA GLY A 26 -35.10 -29.04 6.40
C GLY A 26 -34.35 -27.76 6.03
N SER A 27 -33.72 -27.11 7.01
CA SER A 27 -32.89 -25.92 6.80
C SER A 27 -31.61 -26.32 6.04
N SER A 28 -31.57 -26.07 4.73
CA SER A 28 -30.33 -26.16 3.94
C SER A 28 -29.51 -24.88 4.16
N LYS A 29 -28.54 -24.97 5.08
CA LYS A 29 -27.50 -23.96 5.20
C LYS A 29 -26.67 -23.95 3.92
N VAL A 30 -26.80 -22.89 3.13
CA VAL A 30 -25.76 -22.48 2.19
C VAL A 30 -24.55 -22.10 3.04
N GLY A 31 -23.55 -23.00 3.10
CA GLY A 31 -22.34 -22.81 3.88
C GLY A 31 -21.55 -21.62 3.34
N SER A 32 -21.58 -20.51 4.07
CA SER A 32 -20.61 -19.42 3.93
C SER A 32 -19.22 -19.96 4.31
N LEU A 33 -18.40 -20.27 3.31
CA LEU A 33 -16.97 -20.54 3.46
C LEU A 33 -16.19 -19.22 3.41
N LEU A 34 -16.53 -18.30 4.32
CA LEU A 34 -15.60 -17.25 4.70
C LEU A 34 -14.61 -17.90 5.67
N SER A 35 -13.34 -17.96 5.30
CA SER A 35 -12.26 -18.20 6.26
C SER A 35 -12.48 -17.28 7.45
N SER A 36 -12.51 -17.83 8.66
CA SER A 36 -12.62 -17.04 9.89
C SER A 36 -11.65 -15.86 9.82
N PRO A 37 -12.08 -14.61 10.13
CA PRO A 37 -11.14 -13.50 10.22
C PRO A 37 -10.01 -13.90 11.17
N VAL A 38 -8.76 -13.68 10.76
CA VAL A 38 -7.64 -13.85 11.68
C VAL A 38 -7.88 -12.86 12.82
N SER A 39 -7.94 -13.36 14.05
CA SER A 39 -8.31 -12.52 15.20
C SER A 39 -7.24 -11.45 15.38
N ALA A 40 -7.67 -10.18 15.46
CA ALA A 40 -6.80 -9.04 15.72
C ALA A 40 -5.88 -9.31 16.93
N SER A 41 -4.60 -8.94 16.81
CA SER A 41 -3.63 -9.15 17.88
C SER A 41 -3.94 -8.27 19.08
N THR A 42 -3.82 -8.84 20.29
CA THR A 42 -3.90 -8.11 21.56
C THR A 42 -2.57 -8.12 22.31
N LYS A 43 -1.48 -8.53 21.63
CA LYS A 43 -0.14 -8.55 22.22
C LYS A 43 0.29 -7.13 22.60
N THR A 44 0.97 -7.00 23.73
CA THR A 44 1.50 -5.72 24.21
C THR A 44 2.51 -5.15 23.20
N PRO A 45 2.37 -3.88 22.78
CA PRO A 45 3.37 -3.22 21.97
C PRO A 45 4.68 -3.09 22.74
N VAL A 46 5.81 -3.22 22.06
CA VAL A 46 7.14 -3.11 22.67
C VAL A 46 7.85 -1.89 22.13
N PRO A 47 8.71 -1.21 22.92
CA PRO A 47 9.53 -0.12 22.42
C PRO A 47 10.31 -0.55 21.17
N PHE A 48 10.20 0.22 20.10
CA PHE A 48 11.04 0.05 18.92
C PHE A 48 12.38 0.77 19.17
N PRO A 49 13.54 0.14 18.92
CA PRO A 49 14.84 0.75 19.21
C PRO A 49 14.95 2.13 18.57
N GLU A 50 15.36 3.14 19.35
CA GLU A 50 15.30 4.55 18.94
C GLU A 50 16.20 4.88 17.74
N ASP A 51 17.37 4.23 17.68
CA ASP A 51 18.32 4.30 16.58
C ASP A 51 17.74 3.74 15.28
N LEU A 52 17.06 2.59 15.36
CA LEU A 52 16.36 1.99 14.23
C LEU A 52 15.13 2.80 13.83
N SER A 53 14.35 3.27 14.80
CA SER A 53 13.20 4.15 14.59
C SER A 53 13.59 5.37 13.80
N THR A 54 14.63 6.07 14.27
CA THR A 54 15.14 7.28 13.64
C THR A 54 15.65 7.00 12.23
N THR A 55 16.43 5.94 12.05
CA THR A 55 17.03 5.63 10.75
C THR A 55 15.98 5.21 9.72
N ILE A 56 15.10 4.26 10.07
CA ILE A 56 14.08 3.73 9.17
C ILE A 56 13.04 4.81 8.89
N THR A 57 12.50 5.47 9.91
CA THR A 57 11.45 6.47 9.75
C THR A 57 11.96 7.67 8.98
N LYS A 58 13.14 8.20 9.31
CA LYS A 58 13.73 9.34 8.58
C LYS A 58 13.95 8.99 7.12
N LYS A 59 14.61 7.88 6.80
CA LYS A 59 14.84 7.48 5.39
C LYS A 59 13.52 7.35 4.63
N THR A 60 12.53 6.67 5.23
CA THR A 60 11.21 6.45 4.64
C THR A 60 10.51 7.77 4.32
N VAL A 61 10.39 8.64 5.33
CA VAL A 61 9.74 9.95 5.19
C VAL A 61 10.46 10.81 4.16
N MET A 62 11.80 10.83 4.16
CA MET A 62 12.54 11.75 3.30
C MET A 62 12.40 11.39 1.82
N TYR A 63 12.51 10.10 1.47
CA TYR A 63 12.29 9.65 0.10
C TYR A 63 10.81 9.69 -0.30
N ALA A 64 9.88 9.32 0.59
CA ALA A 64 8.45 9.41 0.29
C ALA A 64 8.00 10.87 0.08
N GLY A 65 8.55 11.81 0.87
CA GLY A 65 8.30 13.25 0.73
C GLY A 65 8.85 13.82 -0.57
N ALA A 66 10.03 13.39 -0.99
CA ALA A 66 10.64 13.79 -2.27
C ALA A 66 9.76 13.45 -3.48
N ALA A 67 8.95 12.39 -3.41
CA ALA A 67 8.05 11.98 -4.51
C ALA A 67 6.95 13.02 -4.81
N TYR A 68 6.67 13.93 -3.88
CA TYR A 68 5.71 15.03 -4.07
C TYR A 68 6.34 16.27 -4.72
N CYS A 69 7.66 16.32 -4.88
CA CYS A 69 8.36 17.53 -5.30
C CYS A 69 8.37 17.68 -6.84
N PRO A 70 7.99 18.86 -7.37
CA PRO A 70 8.04 19.12 -8.82
C PRO A 70 9.44 19.00 -9.41
N SER A 71 10.47 19.40 -8.67
CA SER A 71 11.87 19.28 -9.08
C SER A 71 12.30 17.83 -9.30
N VAL A 72 11.94 16.95 -8.35
CA VAL A 72 12.21 15.51 -8.46
C VAL A 72 11.47 14.93 -9.66
N SER A 73 10.22 15.34 -9.87
CA SER A 73 9.42 14.94 -11.04
C SER A 73 10.05 15.37 -12.36
N ALA A 74 10.77 16.49 -12.37
CA ALA A 74 11.53 16.98 -13.51
C ALA A 74 12.93 16.34 -13.65
N GLY A 75 13.27 15.37 -12.80
CA GLY A 75 14.57 14.68 -12.81
C GLY A 75 15.67 15.37 -12.00
N ASN A 76 15.36 16.41 -11.22
CA ASN A 76 16.32 17.18 -10.43
C ASN A 76 16.20 16.86 -8.93
N TRP A 77 17.29 16.39 -8.31
CA TRP A 77 17.33 16.09 -6.87
C TRP A 77 17.54 17.36 -6.02
N THR A 78 16.60 18.29 -6.11
CA THR A 78 16.64 19.58 -5.39
C THR A 78 15.28 19.87 -4.76
N CYS A 79 15.10 19.49 -3.49
CA CYS A 79 13.79 19.53 -2.84
C CYS A 79 13.85 19.88 -1.35
N GLY A 80 14.83 20.70 -0.98
CA GLY A 80 15.10 21.10 0.41
C GLY A 80 15.36 19.87 1.28
N ARG A 81 14.85 19.90 2.53
CA ARG A 81 15.11 18.89 3.56
C ARG A 81 15.00 17.42 3.10
N TYR A 82 14.12 17.12 2.14
CA TYR A 82 13.93 15.77 1.61
C TYR A 82 15.15 15.30 0.81
N CYS A 83 15.66 16.15 -0.07
CA CYS A 83 16.82 15.87 -0.91
C CYS A 83 18.12 16.07 -0.11
N ASP A 84 18.17 17.09 0.77
CA ASP A 84 19.33 17.40 1.60
C ASP A 84 19.62 16.29 2.64
N ALA A 85 18.62 15.48 2.98
CA ALA A 85 18.81 14.29 3.81
C ALA A 85 19.57 13.15 3.10
N ASN A 86 19.64 13.17 1.76
CA ASN A 86 20.33 12.20 0.93
C ASN A 86 21.05 12.92 -0.23
N PRO A 87 22.10 13.72 0.05
CA PRO A 87 22.68 14.63 -0.94
C PRO A 87 23.40 13.89 -2.08
N ASP A 88 23.86 12.66 -1.84
CA ASP A 88 24.55 11.82 -2.83
C ASP A 88 23.59 11.02 -3.73
N PHE A 89 22.28 11.09 -3.50
CA PHE A 89 21.31 10.38 -4.32
C PHE A 89 21.22 10.98 -5.72
N VAL A 90 21.29 10.11 -6.73
CA VAL A 90 21.21 10.50 -8.14
C VAL A 90 19.94 9.92 -8.75
N ILE A 91 19.03 10.80 -9.18
CA ILE A 91 17.86 10.37 -9.96
C ILE A 91 18.35 9.80 -11.29
N GLY A 92 17.94 8.55 -11.58
CA GLY A 92 18.11 7.94 -12.89
C GLY A 92 16.88 8.10 -13.78
N TYR A 93 15.69 8.10 -13.19
CA TYR A 93 14.43 8.26 -13.91
C TYR A 93 13.33 8.88 -13.04
N SER A 94 12.41 9.60 -13.66
CA SER A 94 11.16 10.06 -13.01
C SER A 94 10.02 9.98 -14.00
N GLY A 95 8.83 9.63 -13.54
CA GLY A 95 7.66 9.42 -14.38
C GLY A 95 6.35 9.63 -13.63
N GLY A 96 5.24 9.48 -14.36
CA GLY A 96 3.89 9.80 -13.90
C GLY A 96 3.54 11.28 -14.09
N ASP A 97 2.25 11.59 -14.00
CA ASP A 97 1.70 12.94 -14.19
C ASP A 97 1.17 13.55 -12.88
N GLY A 98 0.97 12.72 -11.84
CA GLY A 98 0.42 13.11 -10.54
C GLY A 98 -1.10 13.19 -10.55
N SER A 99 -1.75 12.73 -11.63
CA SER A 99 -3.19 12.70 -11.80
C SER A 99 -3.64 11.27 -12.09
N VAL A 100 -3.61 10.86 -13.36
CA VAL A 100 -4.00 9.51 -13.78
C VAL A 100 -2.93 8.53 -13.31
N LYS A 101 -1.66 8.87 -13.54
CA LYS A 101 -0.49 8.08 -13.14
C LYS A 101 0.22 8.78 -11.98
N GLN A 102 0.19 8.17 -10.80
CA GLN A 102 0.92 8.71 -9.65
C GLN A 102 2.41 8.87 -9.98
N ARG A 103 3.01 9.98 -9.54
CA ARG A 103 4.43 10.23 -9.81
C ARG A 103 5.31 9.21 -9.10
N PHE A 104 6.45 8.96 -9.70
CA PHE A 104 7.49 8.13 -9.12
C PHE A 104 8.87 8.60 -9.58
N PHE A 105 9.87 8.28 -8.78
CA PHE A 105 11.27 8.45 -9.16
C PHE A 105 12.05 7.18 -8.84
N ILE A 106 13.12 6.96 -9.59
CA ILE A 106 14.04 5.84 -9.45
C ILE A 106 15.45 6.39 -9.55
N GLY A 107 16.35 5.93 -8.68
CA GLY A 107 17.74 6.37 -8.73
C GLY A 107 18.67 5.54 -7.87
N TRP A 108 19.92 5.97 -7.81
CA TRP A 108 21.01 5.30 -7.13
C TRP A 108 21.50 6.14 -5.95
N ASN A 109 21.70 5.50 -4.79
CA ASN A 109 22.34 6.10 -3.64
C ASN A 109 23.69 5.41 -3.40
N PRO A 110 24.83 6.00 -3.85
CA PRO A 110 26.14 5.36 -3.74
C PRO A 110 26.59 5.01 -2.32
N PRO A 111 26.44 5.90 -1.30
CA PRO A 111 26.87 5.59 0.07
C PRO A 111 26.22 4.34 0.67
N THR A 112 24.94 4.10 0.39
CA THR A 112 24.18 2.95 0.92
C THR A 112 24.07 1.80 -0.07
N LYS A 113 24.63 1.97 -1.27
CA LYS A 113 24.61 1.01 -2.38
C LYS A 113 23.22 0.49 -2.70
N GLU A 114 22.25 1.39 -2.76
CA GLU A 114 20.85 1.03 -2.98
C GLU A 114 20.23 1.75 -4.17
N ILE A 115 19.34 1.02 -4.83
CA ILE A 115 18.43 1.57 -5.83
C ILE A 115 17.18 2.00 -5.08
N VAL A 116 16.79 3.26 -5.19
CA VAL A 116 15.60 3.79 -4.50
C VAL A 116 14.46 3.96 -5.49
N VAL A 117 13.27 3.53 -5.11
CA VAL A 117 12.00 3.78 -5.81
C VAL A 117 11.07 4.53 -4.86
N GLY A 118 10.75 5.79 -5.18
CA GLY A 118 9.79 6.59 -4.42
C GLY A 118 8.46 6.72 -5.15
N ARG A 119 7.35 6.55 -4.44
CA ARG A 119 5.98 6.67 -4.97
C ARG A 119 5.23 7.84 -4.33
N GLN A 120 4.68 8.70 -5.18
CA GLN A 120 3.77 9.76 -4.76
C GLN A 120 2.44 9.14 -4.30
N GLY A 121 1.87 9.66 -3.23
CA GLY A 121 0.45 9.48 -2.94
C GLY A 121 -0.42 10.49 -3.68
N SER A 122 -1.65 10.65 -3.24
CA SER A 122 -2.58 11.63 -3.82
C SER A 122 -2.95 12.73 -2.80
N ASP A 123 -3.55 13.81 -3.29
CA ASP A 123 -4.28 14.74 -2.43
C ASP A 123 -5.41 13.98 -1.68
N LEU A 124 -5.58 14.27 -0.40
CA LEU A 124 -6.54 13.59 0.47
C LEU A 124 -8.00 13.71 -0.02
N THR A 125 -8.38 14.83 -0.63
CA THR A 125 -9.73 15.02 -1.21
C THR A 125 -9.92 14.16 -2.44
N GLN A 126 -8.91 14.09 -3.33
CA GLN A 126 -8.94 13.22 -4.50
C GLN A 126 -8.86 11.73 -4.12
N PHE A 127 -8.08 11.40 -3.10
CA PHE A 127 -7.96 10.05 -2.55
C PHE A 127 -9.30 9.57 -2.00
N VAL A 128 -9.97 10.39 -1.18
CA VAL A 128 -11.30 10.07 -0.64
C VAL A 128 -12.34 9.93 -1.77
N SER A 129 -12.36 10.82 -2.76
CA SER A 129 -13.25 10.67 -3.92
C SER A 129 -12.98 9.41 -4.74
N TRP A 130 -11.71 9.04 -4.94
CA TRP A 130 -11.32 7.82 -5.65
C TRP A 130 -11.71 6.54 -4.90
N LEU A 131 -11.64 6.57 -3.55
CA LEU A 131 -12.05 5.47 -2.70
C LEU A 131 -13.54 5.16 -2.83
N TYR A 132 -14.40 6.18 -2.88
CA TYR A 132 -15.86 5.98 -2.93
C TYR A 132 -16.38 5.36 -4.23
N LEU A 133 -15.61 5.36 -5.33
CA LEU A 133 -16.10 4.93 -6.66
C LEU A 133 -15.64 3.53 -7.10
N VAL A 134 -14.37 3.16 -6.90
CA VAL A 134 -13.79 1.91 -7.48
C VAL A 134 -12.83 1.19 -6.53
N GLY A 135 -12.26 1.88 -5.53
CA GLY A 135 -11.17 1.36 -4.69
C GLY A 135 -11.54 0.22 -3.72
N PHE A 136 -12.82 0.06 -3.36
CA PHE A 136 -13.26 -0.95 -2.39
C PHE A 136 -13.28 -2.38 -2.94
N LEU A 137 -13.42 -2.56 -4.25
CA LEU A 137 -13.55 -3.90 -4.82
C LEU A 137 -12.22 -4.66 -4.73
N GLN A 138 -12.28 -5.85 -4.13
CA GLN A 138 -11.18 -6.80 -4.11
C GLN A 138 -11.16 -7.60 -5.41
N THR A 139 -9.99 -7.75 -6.02
CA THR A 139 -9.78 -8.52 -7.25
C THR A 139 -8.62 -9.47 -7.10
N LYS A 140 -8.55 -10.48 -7.97
CA LYS A 140 -7.39 -11.39 -8.03
C LYS A 140 -6.10 -10.60 -8.18
N LEU A 141 -5.04 -11.12 -7.59
CA LEU A 141 -3.72 -10.53 -7.74
C LEU A 141 -3.28 -10.51 -9.20
N ASP A 142 -2.66 -9.42 -9.59
CA ASP A 142 -1.93 -9.33 -10.85
C ASP A 142 -0.85 -10.40 -10.93
N GLU A 143 -0.55 -10.86 -12.14
CA GLU A 143 0.34 -11.98 -12.40
C GLU A 143 1.73 -11.77 -11.79
N GLU A 144 2.29 -10.56 -11.84
CA GLU A 144 3.64 -10.32 -11.31
C GLU A 144 3.67 -10.43 -9.77
N VAL A 145 2.62 -9.97 -9.08
CA VAL A 145 2.51 -10.10 -7.61
C VAL A 145 2.22 -11.56 -7.23
N ALA A 146 1.29 -12.21 -7.94
CA ALA A 146 0.95 -13.62 -7.72
C ALA A 146 2.18 -14.54 -7.95
N LYS A 147 2.99 -14.23 -8.96
CA LYS A 147 4.22 -14.95 -9.29
C LYS A 147 5.21 -14.94 -8.13
N THR A 148 5.40 -13.81 -7.45
CA THR A 148 6.27 -13.75 -6.27
C THR A 148 5.80 -14.72 -5.19
N PHE A 149 4.52 -14.69 -4.83
CA PHE A 149 3.99 -15.59 -3.80
C PHE A 149 4.04 -17.07 -4.20
N SER A 150 3.83 -17.37 -5.49
CA SER A 150 3.96 -18.73 -6.01
C SER A 150 5.38 -19.30 -5.90
N ARG A 151 6.41 -18.44 -5.78
CA ARG A 151 7.82 -18.84 -5.63
C ARG A 151 8.24 -19.09 -4.19
N LEU A 152 7.35 -18.85 -3.22
CA LEU A 152 7.62 -19.21 -1.82
C LEU A 152 7.87 -20.73 -1.71
N PRO A 153 8.74 -21.18 -0.79
CA PRO A 153 9.05 -22.60 -0.61
C PRO A 153 7.80 -23.45 -0.39
N ASN A 154 7.82 -24.71 -0.85
CA ASN A 154 6.68 -25.63 -0.73
C ASN A 154 6.18 -25.79 0.71
N SER A 155 7.09 -25.83 1.69
CA SER A 155 6.76 -25.90 3.12
C SER A 155 5.95 -24.70 3.60
N VAL A 156 6.28 -23.50 3.10
CA VAL A 156 5.57 -22.25 3.41
C VAL A 156 4.23 -22.21 2.69
N ARG A 157 4.18 -22.56 1.40
CA ARG A 157 2.92 -22.61 0.63
C ARG A 157 1.94 -23.66 1.17
N ALA A 158 2.43 -24.78 1.67
CA ALA A 158 1.60 -25.81 2.33
C ALA A 158 0.95 -25.29 3.63
N ALA A 159 1.59 -24.35 4.32
CA ALA A 159 1.01 -23.64 5.46
C ALA A 159 0.00 -22.54 5.05
N SER A 160 -0.17 -22.28 3.75
CA SER A 160 -1.18 -21.38 3.18
C SER A 160 -1.96 -22.03 2.04
N PRO A 161 -2.81 -23.03 2.37
CA PRO A 161 -3.59 -23.80 1.38
C PRO A 161 -4.67 -22.98 0.66
N GLN A 162 -4.71 -21.66 0.85
CA GLN A 162 -5.65 -20.73 0.23
C GLN A 162 -4.94 -19.60 -0.52
N SER A 163 -3.66 -19.76 -0.89
CA SER A 163 -2.88 -18.71 -1.57
C SER A 163 -3.51 -18.22 -2.88
N ASP A 164 -4.31 -19.06 -3.55
CA ASP A 164 -5.12 -18.73 -4.73
C ASP A 164 -6.31 -17.79 -4.45
N LYS A 165 -6.69 -17.64 -3.18
CA LYS A 165 -7.74 -16.73 -2.70
C LYS A 165 -7.18 -15.36 -2.26
N ALA A 166 -5.91 -15.09 -2.50
CA ALA A 166 -5.35 -13.77 -2.22
C ALA A 166 -6.00 -12.74 -3.15
N LEU A 167 -6.50 -11.66 -2.55
CA LEU A 167 -7.12 -10.55 -3.27
C LEU A 167 -6.51 -9.23 -2.80
N ALA A 168 -6.43 -8.26 -3.71
CA ALA A 168 -6.00 -6.90 -3.43
C ALA A 168 -7.02 -5.89 -3.98
N SER A 169 -6.98 -4.66 -3.46
CA SER A 169 -7.81 -3.56 -3.98
C SER A 169 -7.59 -3.40 -5.48
N SER A 170 -8.68 -3.49 -6.25
CA SER A 170 -8.68 -3.30 -7.70
C SER A 170 -8.14 -1.93 -8.10
N GLY A 171 -8.44 -0.91 -7.30
CA GLY A 171 -7.93 0.42 -7.53
C GLY A 171 -6.40 0.49 -7.36
N PHE A 172 -5.86 -0.07 -6.26
CA PHE A 172 -4.41 -0.04 -6.04
C PHE A 172 -3.66 -0.83 -7.11
N GLN A 173 -4.20 -2.00 -7.50
CA GLN A 173 -3.64 -2.77 -8.61
C GLN A 173 -3.71 -1.99 -9.92
N THR A 174 -4.81 -1.27 -10.20
CA THR A 174 -4.95 -0.45 -11.41
C THR A 174 -3.91 0.67 -11.45
N ALA A 175 -3.78 1.43 -10.35
CA ALA A 175 -2.80 2.53 -10.25
C ALA A 175 -1.36 2.02 -10.39
N TRP A 176 -1.04 0.91 -9.73
CA TRP A 176 0.28 0.27 -9.80
C TRP A 176 0.59 -0.24 -11.23
N LYS A 177 -0.34 -0.95 -11.88
CA LYS A 177 -0.14 -1.52 -13.23
C LYS A 177 0.16 -0.48 -14.30
N GLN A 178 -0.36 0.74 -14.16
CA GLN A 178 -0.14 1.81 -15.14
C GLN A 178 1.32 2.24 -15.28
N THR A 179 2.15 1.97 -14.27
CA THR A 179 3.55 2.42 -14.21
C THR A 179 4.54 1.28 -13.93
N TYR A 180 4.09 0.11 -13.48
CA TYR A 180 4.97 -0.96 -13.05
C TYR A 180 5.91 -1.48 -14.15
N ALA A 181 5.46 -1.59 -15.41
CA ALA A 181 6.32 -2.06 -16.50
C ALA A 181 7.55 -1.15 -16.69
N GLU A 182 7.35 0.16 -16.54
CA GLU A 182 8.41 1.17 -16.62
C GLU A 182 9.29 1.13 -15.38
N VAL A 183 8.71 1.04 -14.18
CA VAL A 183 9.47 0.90 -12.92
C VAL A 183 10.36 -0.34 -12.95
N LYS A 184 9.82 -1.48 -13.37
CA LYS A 184 10.55 -2.74 -13.51
C LYS A 184 11.75 -2.59 -14.46
N ALA A 185 11.53 -2.00 -15.64
CA ALA A 185 12.58 -1.78 -16.62
C ALA A 185 13.70 -0.86 -16.08
N GLN A 186 13.32 0.24 -15.41
CA GLN A 186 14.29 1.19 -14.86
C GLN A 186 15.06 0.62 -13.67
N VAL A 187 14.42 -0.14 -12.78
CA VAL A 187 15.13 -0.84 -11.70
C VAL A 187 16.12 -1.86 -12.26
N GLN A 188 15.75 -2.60 -13.32
CA GLN A 188 16.67 -3.52 -13.99
C GLN A 188 17.85 -2.79 -14.64
N ALA A 189 17.62 -1.61 -15.23
CA ALA A 189 18.69 -0.78 -15.78
C ALA A 189 19.64 -0.25 -14.69
N GLN A 190 19.11 0.15 -13.53
CA GLN A 190 19.91 0.55 -12.38
C GLN A 190 20.73 -0.62 -11.82
N LEU A 191 20.14 -1.81 -11.68
CA LEU A 191 20.86 -3.03 -11.25
C LEU A 191 22.00 -3.40 -12.22
N ALA A 192 21.79 -3.22 -13.53
CA ALA A 192 22.82 -3.48 -14.53
C ALA A 192 23.95 -2.44 -14.48
N SER A 193 23.62 -1.18 -14.17
CA SER A 193 24.58 -0.07 -14.09
C SER A 193 25.36 -0.07 -12.78
N HIS A 194 24.78 -0.64 -11.71
CA HIS A 194 25.33 -0.69 -10.37
C HIS A 194 25.40 -2.14 -9.87
N PRO A 195 26.34 -2.95 -10.39
CA PRO A 195 26.46 -4.37 -10.03
C PRO A 195 26.83 -4.60 -8.56
N ASP A 196 27.26 -3.57 -7.84
CA ASP A 196 27.52 -3.60 -6.40
C ASP A 196 26.31 -3.18 -5.55
N ALA A 197 25.14 -2.99 -6.15
CA ALA A 197 23.89 -2.75 -5.43
C ALA A 197 23.61 -3.90 -4.45
N VAL A 198 23.35 -3.54 -3.19
CA VAL A 198 23.00 -4.51 -2.13
C VAL A 198 21.52 -4.49 -1.79
N ARG A 199 20.80 -3.44 -2.21
CA ARG A 199 19.39 -3.24 -1.87
C ARG A 199 18.61 -2.51 -2.96
N ILE A 200 17.34 -2.88 -3.11
CA ILE A 200 16.29 -2.08 -3.73
C ILE A 200 15.40 -1.59 -2.58
N PHE A 201 15.38 -0.29 -2.35
CA PHE A 201 14.56 0.36 -1.33
C PHE A 201 13.34 1.01 -1.99
N VAL A 202 12.14 0.56 -1.63
CA VAL A 202 10.88 1.06 -2.16
C VAL A 202 10.13 1.79 -1.06
N THR A 203 9.62 2.98 -1.35
CA THR A 203 8.87 3.75 -0.36
C THR A 203 7.73 4.56 -0.98
N GLY A 204 6.82 4.99 -0.12
CA GLY A 204 5.69 5.84 -0.48
C GLY A 204 4.87 6.20 0.75
N HIS A 205 4.01 7.19 0.55
CA HIS A 205 3.07 7.68 1.56
C HIS A 205 1.63 7.61 1.01
N SER A 206 0.65 7.36 1.88
CA SER A 206 -0.78 7.34 1.50
C SER A 206 -1.08 6.31 0.39
N LEU A 207 -1.74 6.70 -0.70
CA LEU A 207 -1.88 5.86 -1.91
C LEU A 207 -0.53 5.31 -2.40
N GLY A 208 0.53 6.12 -2.36
CA GLY A 208 1.87 5.74 -2.79
C GLY A 208 2.45 4.61 -1.95
N ALA A 209 2.08 4.52 -0.66
CA ALA A 209 2.46 3.41 0.20
C ALA A 209 1.84 2.07 -0.26
N ALA A 210 0.57 2.07 -0.67
CA ALA A 210 -0.07 0.87 -1.21
C ALA A 210 0.57 0.41 -2.53
N ILE A 211 0.88 1.36 -3.42
CA ILE A 211 1.58 1.10 -4.69
C ILE A 211 2.99 0.56 -4.42
N ALA A 212 3.74 1.16 -3.48
CA ALA A 212 5.08 0.75 -3.10
C ALA A 212 5.15 -0.70 -2.58
N VAL A 213 4.13 -1.15 -1.84
CA VAL A 213 4.04 -2.55 -1.41
C VAL A 213 3.87 -3.50 -2.60
N LEU A 214 3.00 -3.17 -3.55
CA LEU A 214 2.83 -3.96 -4.76
C LEU A 214 4.10 -3.98 -5.62
N ASP A 215 4.80 -2.83 -5.74
CA ASP A 215 6.09 -2.75 -6.41
C ASP A 215 7.11 -3.67 -5.80
N ALA A 216 7.33 -3.59 -4.48
CA ALA A 216 8.37 -4.36 -3.84
C ALA A 216 8.12 -5.86 -3.97
N ILE A 217 6.87 -6.31 -3.75
CA ILE A 217 6.51 -7.72 -3.94
C ILE A 217 6.84 -8.15 -5.36
N ALA A 218 6.47 -7.36 -6.37
CA ALA A 218 6.69 -7.72 -7.77
C ALA A 218 8.17 -7.62 -8.20
N LEU A 219 8.91 -6.61 -7.73
CA LEU A 219 10.34 -6.38 -7.99
C LEU A 219 11.23 -7.50 -7.45
N ARG A 220 10.78 -8.20 -6.41
CA ARG A 220 11.46 -9.42 -5.94
C ARG A 220 11.64 -10.47 -7.05
N ASN A 221 10.78 -10.48 -8.07
CA ASN A 221 10.93 -11.38 -9.22
C ASN A 221 12.13 -11.10 -10.11
N VAL A 222 12.63 -9.86 -10.13
CA VAL A 222 13.74 -9.42 -10.99
C VAL A 222 15.01 -9.10 -10.22
N ALA A 223 14.91 -8.89 -8.91
CA ALA A 223 16.05 -8.64 -8.05
C ALA A 223 16.92 -9.91 -7.92
N PRO A 224 18.26 -9.82 -8.07
CA PRO A 224 19.17 -10.92 -7.75
C PRO A 224 19.03 -11.36 -6.28
N THR A 225 19.27 -12.64 -5.98
CA THR A 225 19.09 -13.19 -4.62
C THR A 225 19.94 -12.49 -3.55
N GLY A 226 21.14 -12.05 -3.92
CA GLY A 226 22.03 -11.28 -3.04
C GLY A 226 21.59 -9.83 -2.79
N VAL A 227 20.63 -9.31 -3.57
CA VAL A 227 20.10 -7.95 -3.42
C VAL A 227 18.82 -8.01 -2.58
N GLN A 228 18.82 -7.31 -1.45
CA GLN A 228 17.65 -7.19 -0.58
C GLN A 228 16.57 -6.35 -1.26
N VAL A 229 15.30 -6.75 -1.15
CA VAL A 229 14.17 -5.88 -1.47
C VAL A 229 13.55 -5.41 -0.16
N GLU A 230 13.66 -4.12 0.11
CA GLU A 230 13.10 -3.50 1.30
C GLU A 230 11.98 -2.56 0.87
N VAL A 231 10.79 -2.72 1.44
CA VAL A 231 9.72 -1.75 1.35
C VAL A 231 9.45 -1.15 2.72
N SER A 232 9.57 0.17 2.80
CA SER A 232 9.25 0.92 4.00
C SER A 232 8.29 2.03 3.65
N VAL A 233 7.16 2.10 4.34
CA VAL A 233 6.05 2.98 3.95
C VAL A 233 5.41 3.65 5.16
N THR A 234 4.78 4.80 4.94
CA THR A 234 4.07 5.58 5.96
C THR A 234 2.62 5.80 5.59
N GLY A 235 1.70 5.72 6.56
CA GLY A 235 0.27 6.01 6.32
C GLY A 235 -0.35 5.07 5.28
N GLN A 236 0.08 3.81 5.29
CA GLN A 236 -0.34 2.81 4.31
C GLN A 236 -1.78 2.33 4.60
N PRO A 237 -2.73 2.45 3.66
CA PRO A 237 -4.05 1.84 3.78
C PRO A 237 -3.99 0.32 3.62
N ARG A 238 -5.01 -0.42 4.04
CA ARG A 238 -5.05 -1.88 3.84
C ARG A 238 -5.04 -2.22 2.35
N VAL A 239 -4.12 -3.08 1.93
CA VAL A 239 -3.89 -3.37 0.49
C VAL A 239 -4.75 -4.53 -0.02
N GLY A 240 -4.97 -5.54 0.81
CA GLY A 240 -5.64 -6.77 0.40
C GLY A 240 -6.34 -7.50 1.55
N ASN A 241 -6.80 -8.71 1.25
CA ASN A 241 -7.52 -9.55 2.19
C ASN A 241 -6.58 -10.27 3.19
N PRO A 242 -7.11 -10.97 4.22
CA PRO A 242 -6.29 -11.72 5.17
C PRO A 242 -5.32 -12.74 4.55
N VAL A 243 -5.67 -13.29 3.39
CA VAL A 243 -4.79 -14.19 2.64
C VAL A 243 -3.61 -13.43 2.05
N PHE A 244 -3.83 -12.26 1.45
CA PHE A 244 -2.75 -11.39 0.97
C PHE A 244 -1.81 -10.99 2.13
N ALA A 245 -2.37 -10.58 3.27
CA ALA A 245 -1.59 -10.25 4.47
C ALA A 245 -0.75 -11.45 4.95
N ALA A 246 -1.28 -12.67 4.85
CA ALA A 246 -0.53 -13.89 5.18
C ALA A 246 0.60 -14.22 4.23
N LEU A 247 0.39 -14.02 2.94
CA LEU A 247 1.45 -14.22 1.97
C LEU A 247 2.56 -13.17 2.09
N LEU A 248 2.22 -11.93 2.46
CA LEU A 248 3.21 -10.89 2.73
C LEU A 248 4.00 -11.19 4.01
N ASP A 249 3.35 -11.61 5.10
CA ASP A 249 4.05 -12.08 6.31
C ASP A 249 5.00 -13.23 5.99
N GLN A 250 4.56 -14.21 5.20
CA GLN A 250 5.40 -15.34 4.78
C GLN A 250 6.58 -14.94 3.88
N LEU A 251 6.38 -13.94 3.02
CA LEU A 251 7.45 -13.40 2.18
C LEU A 251 8.56 -12.78 3.04
N VAL A 252 8.19 -12.06 4.09
CA VAL A 252 9.10 -11.47 5.08
C VAL A 252 9.78 -12.55 5.92
N ASP A 253 9.01 -13.52 6.40
CA ASP A 253 9.50 -14.57 7.31
C ASP A 253 10.36 -15.63 6.60
N THR A 254 10.42 -15.63 5.26
CA THR A 254 11.24 -16.56 4.48
C THR A 254 12.62 -15.95 4.19
N PRO A 255 13.70 -16.35 4.88
CA PRO A 255 15.00 -15.66 4.76
C PRO A 255 15.60 -15.71 3.35
N SER A 256 15.33 -16.78 2.59
CA SER A 256 15.80 -16.92 1.20
C SER A 256 15.17 -15.94 0.23
N GLN A 257 14.10 -15.23 0.62
CA GLN A 257 13.50 -14.17 -0.18
C GLN A 257 14.21 -12.82 0.01
N ASN A 258 15.01 -12.66 1.07
CA ASN A 258 15.74 -11.42 1.37
C ASN A 258 14.83 -10.18 1.19
N PHE A 259 13.68 -10.22 1.87
CA PHE A 259 12.59 -9.26 1.74
C PHE A 259 12.31 -8.62 3.10
N VAL A 260 12.25 -7.30 3.15
CA VAL A 260 11.98 -6.53 4.38
C VAL A 260 10.75 -5.67 4.16
N TYR A 261 9.88 -5.62 5.15
CA TYR A 261 8.66 -4.81 5.13
C TYR A 261 8.52 -4.04 6.43
N ASN A 262 8.47 -2.71 6.32
CA ASN A 262 8.26 -1.80 7.43
C ASN A 262 7.01 -0.96 7.16
N ARG A 263 5.97 -1.12 7.98
CA ARG A 263 4.75 -0.30 7.91
C ARG A 263 4.73 0.67 9.08
N ILE A 264 4.91 1.94 8.79
CA ILE A 264 4.93 3.02 9.79
C ILE A 264 3.57 3.72 9.81
N THR A 265 2.98 3.85 10.99
CA THR A 265 1.73 4.57 11.20
C THR A 265 1.90 5.68 12.23
N ASN A 266 1.20 6.80 12.02
CA ASN A 266 1.31 7.97 12.87
C ASN A 266 0.04 8.17 13.70
N HIS A 267 0.19 8.19 15.01
CA HIS A 267 -0.80 8.60 16.00
C HIS A 267 -2.22 8.14 15.65
N LYS A 268 -3.07 9.10 15.22
CA LYS A 268 -4.50 8.93 14.90
C LYS A 268 -4.79 9.03 13.41
N ASP A 269 -3.81 8.76 12.55
CA ASP A 269 -3.96 8.79 11.11
C ASP A 269 -5.12 7.87 10.66
N PRO A 270 -6.16 8.40 9.96
CA PRO A 270 -7.28 7.61 9.50
C PRO A 270 -6.94 6.67 8.34
N ILE A 271 -5.91 6.97 7.55
CA ILE A 271 -5.65 6.27 6.29
C ILE A 271 -5.28 4.79 6.48
N PRO A 272 -4.46 4.40 7.48
CA PRO A 272 -4.28 2.99 7.84
C PRO A 272 -5.56 2.24 8.15
N HIS A 273 -6.62 2.93 8.58
CA HIS A 273 -7.90 2.30 8.93
C HIS A 273 -8.89 2.27 7.75
N PHE A 274 -8.57 2.89 6.62
CA PHE A 274 -9.38 2.79 5.42
C PHE A 274 -9.45 1.35 4.89
N PHE A 275 -10.55 1.05 4.20
CA PHE A 275 -11.04 -0.31 3.99
C PHE A 275 -11.18 -1.04 5.33
N PRO A 276 -12.21 -0.71 6.13
CA PRO A 276 -12.39 -1.28 7.45
C PRO A 276 -12.35 -2.80 7.41
N SER A 277 -11.83 -3.46 8.45
CA SER A 277 -11.64 -4.92 8.42
C SER A 277 -12.93 -5.72 8.15
N PHE A 278 -14.10 -5.17 8.51
CA PHE A 278 -15.39 -5.79 8.17
C PHE A 278 -15.66 -5.88 6.66
N SER A 279 -14.95 -5.10 5.84
CA SER A 279 -15.00 -5.15 4.36
C SER A 279 -14.08 -6.20 3.75
N GLY A 280 -13.45 -7.04 4.58
CA GLY A 280 -12.61 -8.16 4.13
C GLY A 280 -11.16 -7.79 3.84
N TYR A 281 -10.68 -6.63 4.29
CA TYR A 281 -9.30 -6.20 4.18
C TYR A 281 -8.54 -6.37 5.52
N GLU A 282 -7.25 -6.66 5.45
CA GLU A 282 -6.40 -6.86 6.63
C GLU A 282 -4.97 -6.38 6.35
N HIS A 283 -4.34 -5.76 7.34
CA HIS A 283 -2.91 -5.44 7.31
C HIS A 283 -2.04 -6.66 7.60
N SER A 284 -0.85 -6.70 6.99
CA SER A 284 0.25 -7.55 7.46
C SER A 284 0.69 -7.20 8.88
N SER A 285 1.45 -8.11 9.48
CA SER A 285 1.95 -8.03 10.84
C SER A 285 3.01 -6.94 11.03
N ASN A 286 3.32 -6.65 12.30
CA ASN A 286 4.51 -5.89 12.74
C ASN A 286 4.51 -4.42 12.31
N GLU A 287 3.43 -3.72 12.66
CA GLU A 287 3.36 -2.27 12.56
C GLU A 287 4.42 -1.59 13.44
N ILE A 288 4.99 -0.50 12.92
CA ILE A 288 5.81 0.46 13.67
C ILE A 288 4.92 1.68 13.90
N TRP A 289 4.33 1.80 15.09
CA TRP A 289 3.39 2.87 15.41
C TRP A 289 4.08 3.97 16.20
N ILE A 290 3.94 5.21 15.74
CA ILE A 290 4.39 6.40 16.45
C ILE A 290 3.18 6.95 17.24
N PRO A 291 3.12 6.76 18.57
CA PRO A 291 1.92 7.08 19.34
C PRO A 291 1.75 8.58 19.62
N GLU A 292 2.78 9.39 19.40
CA GLU A 292 2.78 10.81 19.75
C GLU A 292 2.09 11.67 18.69
N ALA A 293 1.24 12.60 19.14
CA ALA A 293 0.64 13.62 18.27
C ALA A 293 1.71 14.55 17.69
N LYS A 294 1.50 15.02 16.44
CA LYS A 294 2.43 15.97 15.78
C LYS A 294 3.89 15.49 15.81
N SER A 295 4.08 14.17 15.67
CA SER A 295 5.37 13.50 15.68
C SER A 295 6.25 13.91 14.49
N ASN A 296 7.56 13.71 14.65
CA ASN A 296 8.54 13.85 13.58
C ASN A 296 9.29 12.52 13.36
N SER A 297 10.29 12.50 12.47
CA SER A 297 11.04 11.28 12.14
C SER A 297 11.93 10.73 13.27
N THR A 298 12.02 11.43 14.41
CA THR A 298 12.78 11.00 15.60
C THR A 298 11.88 10.69 16.79
N SER A 299 10.55 10.75 16.63
CA SER A 299 9.63 10.41 17.72
C SER A 299 9.78 8.93 18.12
N PRO A 300 9.65 8.60 19.41
CA PRO A 300 9.61 7.22 19.87
C PRO A 300 8.53 6.42 19.14
N ALA A 301 8.87 5.20 18.75
CA ALA A 301 7.95 4.29 18.09
C ALA A 301 7.78 3.00 18.89
N LEU A 302 6.67 2.32 18.66
CA LEU A 302 6.34 1.02 19.21
C LEU A 302 6.27 -0.01 18.08
N LEU A 303 6.89 -1.17 18.28
CA LEU A 303 6.63 -2.34 17.47
C LEU A 303 5.36 -3.03 17.97
N CYS A 304 4.46 -3.33 17.04
CA CYS A 304 3.13 -3.83 17.28
C CYS A 304 3.03 -5.28 16.77
N PRO A 305 3.17 -6.30 17.65
CA PRO A 305 3.28 -7.68 17.20
C PRO A 305 1.97 -8.20 16.62
N GLY A 306 2.06 -8.92 15.50
CA GLY A 306 0.92 -9.52 14.81
C GLY A 306 0.11 -8.52 13.97
N ARG A 307 -0.96 -9.02 13.35
CA ARG A 307 -1.85 -8.22 12.50
C ARG A 307 -2.87 -7.46 13.32
N GLU A 308 -3.26 -6.29 12.79
CA GLU A 308 -4.37 -5.48 13.31
C GLU A 308 -4.30 -5.26 14.83
N ASN A 309 -3.10 -5.02 15.38
CA ASN A 309 -2.90 -5.00 16.84
C ASN A 309 -3.74 -3.90 17.52
N MET A 310 -4.68 -4.33 18.38
CA MET A 310 -5.66 -3.46 19.05
C MET A 310 -5.06 -2.47 20.04
N ASN A 311 -3.80 -2.67 20.45
CA ASN A 311 -3.08 -1.79 21.36
C ASN A 311 -2.21 -0.73 20.64
N CYS A 312 -2.24 -0.70 19.31
CA CYS A 312 -1.46 0.25 18.49
C CYS A 312 -2.36 1.23 17.74
N ALA A 313 -2.17 1.46 16.44
CA ALA A 313 -3.03 2.37 15.68
C ALA A 313 -4.52 1.99 15.81
N ASN A 314 -4.85 0.69 15.89
CA ASN A 314 -6.23 0.25 16.09
C ASN A 314 -6.85 0.66 17.43
N SER A 315 -6.05 1.10 18.41
CA SER A 315 -6.57 1.74 19.65
C SER A 315 -7.22 3.11 19.39
N GLN A 316 -6.94 3.73 18.23
CA GLN A 316 -7.36 5.08 17.88
C GLN A 316 -8.60 5.15 16.97
N VAL A 317 -9.19 4.01 16.58
CA VAL A 317 -10.29 3.94 15.59
C VAL A 317 -11.51 4.79 15.98
N SER A 318 -11.76 5.01 17.28
CA SER A 318 -12.84 5.87 17.78
C SER A 318 -12.50 7.37 17.83
N ASN A 319 -11.26 7.75 17.49
CA ASN A 319 -10.73 9.10 17.66
C ASN A 319 -9.68 9.42 16.58
N LEU A 320 -10.04 9.31 15.30
CA LEU A 320 -9.14 9.54 14.17
C LEU A 320 -9.06 11.03 13.80
N ASP A 321 -7.89 11.47 13.32
CA ASP A 321 -7.63 12.85 12.90
C ASP A 321 -6.86 12.88 11.57
N LEU A 322 -7.49 13.45 10.53
CA LEU A 322 -6.90 13.58 9.20
C LEU A 322 -5.63 14.46 9.17
N LEU A 323 -5.45 15.34 10.15
CA LEU A 323 -4.24 16.16 10.28
C LEU A 323 -3.00 15.33 10.64
N GLU A 324 -3.18 14.14 11.23
CA GLU A 324 -2.08 13.23 11.56
C GLU A 324 -1.58 12.42 10.35
N HIS A 325 -2.32 12.40 9.24
CA HIS A 325 -1.88 11.67 8.04
C HIS A 325 -0.57 12.22 7.45
N PRO A 326 -0.43 13.53 7.15
CA PRO A 326 0.87 14.09 6.78
C PRO A 326 1.84 14.17 7.96
N GLY A 327 1.36 14.31 9.21
CA GLY A 327 2.23 14.58 10.37
C GLY A 327 3.12 15.83 10.21
N LYS A 328 4.10 16.06 11.12
CA LYS A 328 5.13 17.11 10.92
C LYS A 328 6.26 16.64 9.99
N SER A 329 6.48 15.34 9.94
CA SER A 329 7.44 14.64 9.08
C SER A 329 7.25 14.94 7.59
N PHE A 330 6.00 15.05 7.10
CA PHE A 330 5.73 15.47 5.72
C PHE A 330 5.51 16.97 5.55
N GLY A 331 5.54 17.77 6.64
CA GLY A 331 5.34 19.23 6.56
C GLY A 331 4.01 19.56 5.88
N GLU A 332 3.78 20.83 5.54
CA GLU A 332 2.70 21.11 4.60
C GLU A 332 3.05 20.49 3.24
N ILE A 333 2.27 19.50 2.81
CA ILE A 333 2.37 18.89 1.48
C ILE A 333 2.46 20.04 0.45
N PRO A 334 3.47 20.05 -0.45
CA PRO A 334 3.80 21.19 -1.31
C PRO A 334 2.64 21.75 -2.14
N GLU A 335 1.60 20.96 -2.42
CA GLU A 335 0.43 21.40 -3.19
C GLU A 335 -0.45 22.42 -2.47
N ARG A 336 -0.43 22.49 -1.12
CA ARG A 336 -1.07 23.62 -0.41
C ARG A 336 -0.31 24.93 -0.57
N ARG A 337 1.00 24.87 -0.84
CA ARG A 337 1.86 26.05 -1.08
C ARG A 337 1.68 26.63 -2.49
N ALA A 338 1.26 25.82 -3.46
CA ALA A 338 0.99 26.28 -4.83
C ALA A 338 -0.27 27.17 -4.94
N GLN A 339 -1.21 27.08 -3.97
CA GLN A 339 -2.40 27.93 -3.93
C GLN A 339 -2.20 29.23 -3.14
N SER A 340 -1.18 29.33 -2.27
CA SER A 340 -0.94 30.52 -1.43
C SER A 340 0.05 31.53 -2.02
N GLY A 341 0.78 31.18 -3.08
CA GLY A 341 1.69 32.12 -3.75
C GLY A 341 2.86 32.62 -2.89
N GLU A 342 3.16 31.98 -1.77
CA GLU A 342 4.26 32.40 -0.89
C GLU A 342 5.59 31.74 -1.28
N ALA A 343 6.57 32.60 -1.56
CA ALA A 343 7.99 32.28 -1.67
C ALA A 343 8.51 31.63 -0.36
N PRO A 344 9.67 30.94 -0.37
CA PRO A 344 10.10 30.06 0.73
C PRO A 344 10.42 30.88 2.00
N GLY A 345 9.42 31.08 2.84
CA GLY A 345 9.58 31.56 4.20
C GLY A 345 10.14 30.45 5.07
N SER A 346 11.24 30.77 5.75
CA SER A 346 11.71 30.06 6.94
C SER A 346 10.55 29.86 7.90
N ILE A 347 10.27 28.61 8.27
CA ILE A 347 9.49 28.32 9.47
C ILE A 347 10.48 27.68 10.43
N ASP A 348 10.84 28.48 11.42
CA ASP A 348 11.80 28.18 12.47
C ASP A 348 11.44 26.90 13.23
N GLY A 349 12.49 26.13 13.54
CA GLY A 349 12.41 25.02 14.48
C GLY A 349 13.29 23.82 14.14
N PHE A 350 14.58 24.07 13.87
CA PHE A 350 15.68 23.12 13.60
C PHE A 350 15.77 22.52 12.19
#